data_AF-A0A0R3T5K6-F1
#
_entry.id   AF-A0A0R3T5K6-F1
#
_cell.length_a   1.000
_cell.length_b   1.000
_cell.length_c   1.000
_cell.angle_alpha   90.00
_cell.angle_beta   90.00
_cell.angle_gamma   90.00
#
_symmetry.space_group_name_H-M   'P 1'
#
loop_
_entity.id
_entity.type
_entity.pdbx_description
1 polymer ?
#
loop_
_entity_poly.entity_id
_entity_poly.type
_entity_poly.pdbx_seq_one_letter_code
_entity_poly.pdbx_strand_id
1 'polypeptide(L)' 'MDRGDNNAPPQFVQHPVSQVTVNEGDSIILKAVVRPAGDPTLDVQWLKNGVVLSACDLLDNSELLEFEDSI' A
#
# COMPACT_ATOMS: atom_id res chain seq x y z
N MET A 1 9.68 -30.55 14.47
CA MET A 1 10.60 -29.45 14.82
C MET A 1 10.75 -28.61 13.57
N ASP A 2 10.13 -27.45 13.61
CA ASP A 2 9.80 -26.53 12.52
C ASP A 2 10.96 -26.27 11.57
N ARG A 3 10.78 -26.66 10.30
CA ARG A 3 11.71 -26.31 9.23
C ARG A 3 11.63 -24.80 9.05
N GLY A 4 12.73 -24.11 9.30
CA GLY A 4 12.77 -22.66 9.38
C GLY A 4 12.27 -21.97 8.11
N ASP A 5 11.13 -21.30 8.23
CA ASP A 5 10.63 -20.30 7.29
C ASP A 5 11.22 -18.90 7.59
N ASN A 6 12.42 -18.84 8.17
CA ASN A 6 13.07 -17.60 8.61
C ASN A 6 13.95 -16.96 7.52
N ASN A 7 13.91 -17.45 6.27
CA ASN A 7 14.73 -16.92 5.17
C ASN A 7 14.10 -17.14 3.78
N ALA A 8 12.77 -17.21 3.68
CA ALA A 8 12.14 -17.21 2.36
C ALA A 8 12.32 -15.82 1.71
N PRO A 9 12.12 -15.65 0.39
CA PRO A 9 11.95 -14.31 -0.17
C PRO A 9 10.58 -13.74 0.24
N PRO A 10 10.40 -12.41 0.28
CA PRO A 10 9.08 -11.81 0.49
C PRO A 10 8.11 -12.26 -0.61
N GLN A 11 6.87 -12.55 -0.22
CA GLN A 11 5.84 -13.03 -1.13
C GLN A 11 4.57 -12.19 -1.00
N PHE A 12 3.96 -11.87 -2.14
CA PHE A 12 2.60 -11.33 -2.16
C PHE A 12 1.64 -12.42 -1.71
N VAL A 13 0.99 -12.19 -0.58
CA VAL A 13 -0.13 -12.99 -0.10
C VAL A 13 -1.42 -12.51 -0.78
N GLN A 14 -1.51 -11.20 -0.99
CA GLN A 14 -2.59 -10.59 -1.74
C GLN A 14 -2.03 -9.59 -2.74
N HIS A 15 -2.33 -9.84 -4.02
CA HIS A 15 -2.02 -8.94 -5.10
C HIS A 15 -3.08 -7.82 -5.18
N PRO A 16 -2.68 -6.60 -5.58
CA PRO A 16 -3.65 -5.59 -5.95
C PRO A 16 -4.44 -6.02 -7.18
N VAL A 17 -5.59 -5.38 -7.34
CA VAL A 17 -6.41 -5.51 -8.55
C VAL A 17 -5.60 -5.12 -9.79
N SER A 18 -5.69 -5.95 -10.84
CA SER A 18 -4.90 -5.78 -12.07
C SER A 18 -5.32 -4.57 -12.90
N GLN A 19 -6.62 -4.24 -12.87
CA GLN A 19 -7.18 -3.10 -13.59
C GLN A 19 -8.38 -2.57 -12.83
N VAL A 20 -8.45 -1.24 -12.71
CA VAL A 20 -9.60 -0.51 -12.16
C VAL A 20 -9.93 0.60 -13.16
N THR A 21 -11.21 0.70 -13.53
CA THR A 21 -11.73 1.84 -14.27
C THR A 21 -12.37 2.79 -13.27
N VAL A 22 -12.00 4.07 -13.34
CA VAL A 22 -12.43 5.13 -12.41
C VAL A 22 -12.93 6.31 -13.24
N ASN A 23 -13.89 7.06 -12.71
CA ASN A 23 -14.28 8.33 -13.32
C ASN A 23 -13.45 9.48 -12.73
N GLU A 24 -13.49 10.63 -13.40
CA GLU A 24 -12.87 11.84 -12.88
C GLU A 24 -13.54 12.24 -11.55
N GLY A 25 -12.73 12.51 -10.53
CA GLY A 25 -13.18 12.80 -9.18
C GLY A 25 -13.41 11.56 -8.29
N ASP A 26 -13.35 10.35 -8.85
CA ASP A 26 -13.45 9.12 -8.04
C ASP A 26 -12.15 8.85 -7.28
N SER A 27 -12.29 8.50 -6.01
CA SER A 27 -11.18 8.00 -5.19
C SER A 27 -11.04 6.49 -5.35
N ILE A 28 -9.79 6.01 -5.35
CA ILE A 28 -9.51 4.56 -5.33
C ILE A 28 -8.55 4.16 -4.23
N ILE A 29 -8.73 2.91 -3.79
CA ILE A 29 -7.87 2.27 -2.79
C ILE A 29 -7.28 1.02 -3.41
N LEU A 30 -5.96 1.01 -3.57
CA LEU A 30 -5.20 -0.19 -3.96
C LEU A 30 -4.64 -0.84 -2.71
N LYS A 31 -4.87 -2.15 -2.54
CA LYS A 31 -4.40 -2.93 -1.39
C LYS A 31 -3.51 -4.06 -1.86
N ALA A 32 -2.41 -4.27 -1.16
CA ALA A 32 -1.53 -5.41 -1.35
C ALA A 32 -1.06 -5.89 0.03
N VAL A 33 -0.90 -7.21 0.18
CA VAL A 33 -0.39 -7.81 1.42
C VAL A 33 0.86 -8.61 1.08
N VAL A 34 1.96 -8.29 1.73
CA VAL A 34 3.25 -8.96 1.58
C VAL A 34 3.57 -9.68 2.87
N ARG A 35 3.95 -10.96 2.79
CA ARG A 35 4.48 -11.69 3.93
C ARG A 35 5.98 -11.39 4.04
N PRO A 36 6.45 -10.74 5.12
CA PRO A 36 7.87 -10.63 5.41
C PRO A 36 8.39 -12.02 5.77
N ALA A 37 9.47 -12.42 5.13
CA ALA A 37 9.99 -13.77 5.28
C ALA A 37 11.00 -13.89 6.44
N GLY A 38 10.72 -13.20 7.54
CA GLY A 38 11.62 -13.07 8.69
C GLY A 38 12.61 -11.90 8.61
N ASP A 39 12.52 -11.07 7.57
CA ASP A 39 13.36 -9.88 7.40
C ASP A 39 12.70 -8.63 8.04
N PRO A 40 13.30 -8.01 9.07
CA PRO A 40 12.79 -6.77 9.68
C PRO A 40 13.03 -5.52 8.83
N THR A 41 13.80 -5.62 7.73
CA THR A 41 14.12 -4.52 6.81
C THR A 41 13.26 -4.49 5.56
N LEU A 42 12.19 -5.30 5.49
CA LEU A 42 11.26 -5.29 4.36
C LEU A 42 10.73 -3.88 4.10
N ASP A 43 10.98 -3.39 2.90
CA ASP A 43 10.43 -2.13 2.39
C ASP A 43 9.42 -2.41 1.27
N VAL A 44 8.31 -1.66 1.27
CA VAL A 44 7.25 -1.77 0.28
C VAL A 44 6.98 -0.39 -0.30
N GLN A 45 7.17 -0.27 -1.61
CA GLN A 45 6.94 0.97 -2.36
C GLN A 45 5.89 0.76 -3.45
N TRP A 46 5.03 1.76 -3.62
CA TRP A 46 4.14 1.84 -4.78
C TRP A 46 4.79 2.63 -5.91
N LEU A 47 4.60 2.19 -7.14
CA LEU A 47 5.06 2.92 -8.33
C LEU A 47 3.88 3.25 -9.23
N LYS A 48 3.85 4.48 -9.74
CA LYS A 48 2.94 4.93 -10.80
C LYS A 48 3.78 5.26 -12.02
N ASN A 49 3.56 4.54 -13.12
CA ASN A 49 4.30 4.73 -14.38
C ASN A 49 5.83 4.73 -14.21
N GLY A 50 6.36 3.87 -13.32
CA GLY A 50 7.79 3.77 -13.05
C GLY A 50 8.34 4.79 -12.05
N VAL A 51 7.52 5.69 -11.51
CA VAL A 51 7.91 6.67 -10.50
C VAL A 51 7.37 6.24 -9.14
N VAL A 52 8.19 6.35 -8.08
CA VAL A 52 7.76 6.05 -6.70
C VAL A 52 6.67 7.02 -6.28
N LEU A 53 5.54 6.48 -5.81
CA LEU A 53 4.51 7.27 -5.14
C LEU A 53 4.96 7.54 -3.71
N SER A 54 5.18 8.80 -3.38
CA SER A 54 5.45 9.20 -2.00
C SER A 54 4.14 9.23 -1.21
N ALA A 55 4.21 9.15 0.12
CA ALA A 55 3.03 9.31 0.97
C ALA A 55 2.31 10.65 0.73
N CYS A 56 3.03 11.69 0.31
CA CYS A 56 2.44 12.97 -0.07
C CYS A 56 1.55 12.85 -1.32
N ASP A 57 1.96 12.03 -2.30
CA ASP A 57 1.17 11.75 -3.52
C ASP A 57 -0.05 10.85 -3.25
N LEU A 58 -0.07 10.17 -2.10
CA LEU A 58 -1.23 9.40 -1.62
C LEU A 58 -2.20 10.27 -0.78
N LEU A 59 -1.78 11.49 -0.43
CA LEU A 59 -2.54 12.45 0.36
C LEU A 59 -3.12 13.58 -0.52
N ASP A 60 -3.56 13.27 -1.73
CA ASP A 60 -4.57 14.07 -2.44
C ASP A 60 -5.96 13.80 -1.80
N ASN A 61 -6.02 13.90 -0.47
CA ASN A 61 -7.23 13.91 0.33
C ASN A 61 -7.47 15.36 0.69
N SER A 62 -8.17 16.08 -0.18
CA SER A 62 -8.72 17.40 0.10
C SER A 62 -9.79 17.42 1.22
N GLU A 63 -9.85 16.41 2.09
CA GLU A 63 -10.83 16.27 3.18
C GLU A 63 -10.23 15.92 4.55
N LEU A 64 -8.92 16.13 4.77
CA LEU A 64 -8.34 16.05 6.13
C LEU A 64 -8.09 17.44 6.72
N LEU A 65 -9.15 18.25 6.84
CA LEU A 65 -9.30 19.30 7.86
C LEU A 65 -10.79 19.63 8.10
N GLU A 66 -11.66 18.63 8.24
CA GLU A 66 -12.81 18.82 9.14
C GLU A 66 -12.29 18.57 10.55
N PHE A 67 -11.89 19.67 11.20
CA PHE A 67 -11.63 19.71 12.62
C PHE A 67 -12.91 19.32 13.36
N GLU A 68 -13.08 18.02 13.66
CA GLU A 68 -14.00 17.58 14.71
C GLU A 68 -13.43 18.01 16.07
N ASP A 69 -13.55 19.30 16.37
CA ASP A 69 -13.61 19.78 17.75
C ASP A 69 -14.29 21.16 17.75
N SER A 70 -15.61 21.16 17.57
CA SER A 70 -16.45 22.32 17.89
C SER A 70 -17.91 21.90 18.12
N ILE A 71 -18.21 21.33 19.30
CA ILE A 71 -19.02 21.97 20.37
C ILE A 71 -18.97 21.12 21.65
#